data_AF-A0A090W9X4-F1
#
_entry.id   AF-A0A090W9X4-F1
#
_cell.length_a   1.000
_cell.length_b   1.000
_cell.length_c   1.000
_cell.angle_alpha   90.00
_cell.angle_beta   90.00
_cell.angle_gamma   90.00
#
_symmetry.space_group_name_H-M   'P 1'
#
loop_
_entity.id
_entity.type
_entity.pdbx_description
1 polymer ?
#
loop_
_entity_poly.entity_id
_entity_poly.type
_entity_poly.pdbx_seq_one_letter_code
_entity_poly.pdbx_strand_id
1 'polypeptide(L)'
;MKKLKYKSMFKYLGLFLACFQVLVLTAQEDKTSEFSIVEGDKTISILIDKKDAQVVSIASDIFANDVLNITGLKPSIISKASTASSVIIAGTIGGNAIIDKLIASGKLSVTAFKNDWERYAIQVIENPVKGIDKALVIAGSDRRGTAYGILELSRKIGVSPWEWWADVTPEKRKELKVTVENTVSKSPSVKYRGIFLNDEDWAYNVGPL
;
A
#
# COMPACT_ATOMS: atom_id res chain seq x y z
N MET A 1 -24.39 49.57 30.45
CA MET A 1 -23.39 48.51 30.77
C MET A 1 -23.40 47.28 29.84
N LYS A 2 -24.10 47.26 28.68
CA LYS A 2 -24.12 46.09 27.76
C LYS A 2 -23.03 46.10 26.66
N LYS A 3 -22.47 47.27 26.30
CA LYS A 3 -21.50 47.40 25.19
C LYS A 3 -20.11 46.82 25.48
N LEU A 4 -19.70 46.69 26.74
CA LEU A 4 -18.38 46.15 27.10
C LEU A 4 -18.28 44.61 26.92
N LYS A 5 -19.40 43.88 27.07
CA LYS A 5 -19.42 42.41 26.94
C LYS A 5 -19.19 41.94 25.50
N TYR A 6 -19.68 42.68 24.51
CA TYR A 6 -19.52 42.33 23.09
C TYR A 6 -18.06 42.45 22.60
N LYS A 7 -17.33 43.49 23.01
CA LYS A 7 -15.89 43.63 22.67
C LYS A 7 -15.04 42.47 23.22
N SER A 8 -15.42 41.94 24.39
CA SER A 8 -14.76 40.78 24.99
C SER A 8 -15.12 39.48 24.26
N MET A 9 -16.39 39.28 23.91
CA MET A 9 -16.84 38.13 23.11
C MET A 9 -16.21 38.04 21.73
N PHE A 10 -16.03 39.17 21.02
CA PHE A 10 -15.37 39.17 19.72
C PHE A 10 -13.88 38.77 19.80
N LYS A 11 -13.20 39.08 20.93
CA LYS A 11 -11.82 38.62 21.16
C LYS A 11 -11.76 37.11 21.40
N TYR A 12 -12.67 36.55 22.20
CA TYR A 12 -12.73 35.11 22.44
C TYR A 12 -13.17 34.32 21.20
N LEU A 13 -14.07 34.87 20.39
CA LEU A 13 -14.50 34.27 19.13
C LEU A 13 -13.35 34.26 18.10
N GLY A 14 -12.58 35.34 18.01
CA GLY A 14 -11.38 35.41 17.17
C GLY A 14 -10.29 34.43 17.65
N LEU A 15 -10.07 34.33 18.96
CA LEU A 15 -9.13 33.37 19.54
C LEU A 15 -9.58 31.92 19.30
N PHE A 16 -10.88 31.64 19.40
CA PHE A 16 -11.45 30.33 19.10
C PHE A 16 -11.32 29.98 17.61
N LEU A 17 -11.58 30.92 16.70
CA LEU A 17 -11.37 30.71 15.25
C LEU A 17 -9.89 30.45 14.93
N ALA A 18 -8.97 31.20 15.54
CA ALA A 18 -7.54 31.00 15.36
C ALA A 18 -7.08 29.64 15.91
N CYS A 19 -7.54 29.23 17.09
CA CYS A 19 -7.28 27.90 17.63
C CYS A 19 -7.87 26.79 16.75
N PHE A 20 -9.07 26.99 16.18
CA PHE A 20 -9.67 26.03 15.26
C PHE A 20 -8.89 25.92 13.95
N GLN A 21 -8.40 27.04 13.41
CA GLN A 21 -7.51 27.01 12.24
C GLN A 21 -6.18 26.30 12.52
N VAL A 22 -5.56 26.54 13.68
CA VAL A 22 -4.35 25.84 14.10
C VAL A 22 -4.60 24.34 14.29
N LEU A 23 -5.77 23.95 14.83
CA LEU A 23 -6.17 22.55 14.99
C LEU A 23 -6.39 21.84 13.64
N VAL A 24 -6.93 22.53 12.64
CA VAL A 24 -7.11 22.00 11.28
C VAL A 24 -5.76 21.85 10.56
N LEU A 25 -4.82 22.78 10.78
CA LEU A 25 -3.45 22.70 10.25
C LEU A 25 -2.65 21.53 10.86
N THR A 26 -2.83 21.22 12.14
CA THR A 26 -2.18 20.04 12.76
C THR A 26 -2.88 18.72 12.44
N ALA A 27 -4.14 18.74 11.99
CA ALA A 27 -4.87 17.55 11.59
C ALA A 27 -4.47 17.02 10.20
N GLN A 28 -3.65 17.76 9.45
CA GLN A 28 -3.24 17.44 8.09
C GLN A 28 -1.71 17.27 8.00
N GLU A 29 -1.13 16.45 8.88
CA GLU A 29 0.13 15.79 8.55
C GLU A 29 -0.18 14.60 7.63
N ASP A 30 0.11 14.74 6.34
CA ASP A 30 0.31 13.57 5.48
C ASP A 30 1.50 12.79 6.07
N LYS A 31 1.20 11.82 6.94
CA LYS A 31 2.20 10.99 7.61
C LYS A 31 2.97 10.19 6.57
N THR A 32 4.09 10.77 6.13
CA THR A 32 5.11 10.07 5.37
C THR A 32 5.89 9.20 6.36
N SER A 33 5.94 7.90 6.10
CA SER A 33 6.63 6.93 6.94
C SER A 33 7.63 6.15 6.11
N GLU A 34 8.84 5.98 6.61
CA GLU A 34 9.75 4.99 6.05
C GLU A 34 9.41 3.61 6.62
N PHE A 35 9.35 2.62 5.74
CA PHE A 35 9.13 1.22 6.11
C PHE A 35 10.27 0.36 5.56
N SER A 36 10.99 -0.30 6.46
CA SER A 36 12.09 -1.18 6.09
C SER A 36 11.59 -2.56 5.68
N ILE A 37 11.99 -3.00 4.49
CA ILE A 37 11.71 -4.33 3.93
C ILE A 37 12.89 -5.26 4.16
N VAL A 38 14.12 -4.73 4.04
CA VAL A 38 15.37 -5.44 4.29
C VAL A 38 16.30 -4.57 5.13
N GLU A 39 16.79 -5.12 6.24
CA GLU A 39 17.79 -4.50 7.13
C GLU A 39 18.85 -5.54 7.51
N GLY A 40 20.12 -5.27 7.15
CA GLY A 40 21.19 -6.25 7.30
C GLY A 40 20.86 -7.57 6.58
N ASP A 41 20.99 -8.69 7.29
CA ASP A 41 20.70 -10.03 6.75
C ASP A 41 19.25 -10.49 6.98
N LYS A 42 18.34 -9.57 7.34
CA LYS A 42 16.94 -9.87 7.65
C LYS A 42 16.00 -9.23 6.65
N THR A 43 14.94 -9.96 6.30
CA THR A 43 13.83 -9.49 5.48
C THR A 43 12.50 -9.72 6.19
N ILE A 44 11.51 -8.91 5.85
CA ILE A 44 10.15 -9.02 6.39
C ILE A 44 9.39 -10.21 5.80
N SER A 45 8.24 -10.52 6.39
CA SER A 45 7.26 -11.46 5.80
C SER A 45 6.11 -10.72 5.13
N ILE A 46 5.47 -11.36 4.16
CA ILE A 46 4.24 -10.89 3.52
C ILE A 46 3.10 -11.79 3.99
N LEU A 47 2.17 -11.22 4.75
CA LEU A 47 1.03 -11.90 5.33
C LEU A 47 -0.22 -11.71 4.45
N ILE A 48 -0.68 -12.81 3.87
CA ILE A 48 -1.88 -12.86 3.02
C ILE A 48 -2.85 -13.94 3.52
N ASP A 49 -4.15 -13.78 3.27
CA ASP A 49 -5.12 -14.85 3.54
C ASP A 49 -5.13 -15.85 2.37
N LYS A 50 -5.07 -17.15 2.67
CA LYS A 50 -5.16 -18.21 1.64
C LYS A 50 -6.53 -18.26 0.96
N LYS A 51 -7.55 -17.68 1.59
CA LYS A 51 -8.90 -17.58 1.03
C LYS A 51 -9.08 -16.40 0.07
N ASP A 52 -8.10 -15.50 0.04
CA ASP A 52 -8.12 -14.37 -0.88
C ASP A 52 -7.97 -14.84 -2.34
N ALA A 53 -8.24 -13.94 -3.28
CA ALA A 53 -8.12 -14.26 -4.70
C ALA A 53 -6.68 -14.66 -5.07
N GLN A 54 -6.53 -15.69 -5.91
CA GLN A 54 -5.22 -16.22 -6.32
C GLN A 54 -4.24 -15.16 -6.83
N VAL A 55 -4.75 -14.12 -7.52
CA VAL A 55 -3.94 -13.00 -8.04
C VAL A 55 -3.17 -12.26 -6.93
N VAL A 56 -3.68 -12.24 -5.69
CA VAL A 56 -3.00 -11.64 -4.54
C VAL A 56 -1.75 -12.42 -4.16
N SER A 57 -1.81 -13.76 -4.18
CA SER A 57 -0.62 -14.61 -3.99
C SER A 57 0.38 -14.39 -5.11
N ILE A 58 -0.07 -14.39 -6.37
CA ILE A 58 0.80 -14.18 -7.54
C ILE A 58 1.52 -12.83 -7.43
N ALA A 59 0.79 -11.74 -7.13
CA ALA A 59 1.40 -10.42 -6.98
C ALA A 59 2.38 -10.36 -5.79
N SER A 60 2.09 -11.07 -4.70
CA SER A 60 2.99 -11.19 -3.54
C SER A 60 4.28 -11.95 -3.88
N ASP A 61 4.19 -13.01 -4.69
CA ASP A 61 5.34 -13.76 -5.20
C ASP A 61 6.20 -12.91 -6.14
N ILE A 62 5.58 -12.13 -7.03
CA ILE A 62 6.28 -11.15 -7.88
C ILE A 62 7.05 -10.16 -7.02
N PHE A 63 6.39 -9.51 -6.06
CA PHE A 63 7.05 -8.56 -5.17
C PHE A 63 8.15 -9.21 -4.32
N ALA A 64 7.97 -10.44 -3.84
CA ALA A 64 9.02 -11.15 -3.11
C ALA A 64 10.25 -11.44 -3.99
N ASN A 65 10.03 -11.78 -5.26
CA ASN A 65 11.11 -11.96 -6.24
C ASN A 65 11.78 -10.64 -6.61
N ASP A 66 11.03 -9.55 -6.69
CA ASP A 66 11.56 -8.20 -6.89
C ASP A 66 12.54 -7.80 -5.77
N VAL A 67 12.14 -8.04 -4.52
CA VAL A 67 13.00 -7.80 -3.36
C VAL A 67 14.24 -8.70 -3.39
N LEU A 68 14.09 -9.98 -3.77
CA LEU A 68 15.22 -10.89 -3.97
C LEU A 68 16.17 -10.36 -5.07
N ASN A 69 15.61 -9.89 -6.19
CA ASN A 69 16.39 -9.36 -7.29
C ASN A 69 17.13 -8.09 -6.90
N ILE A 70 16.59 -7.24 -6.03
CA ILE A 70 17.28 -6.04 -5.56
C ILE A 70 18.32 -6.37 -4.48
N THR A 71 17.99 -7.25 -3.54
CA THR A 71 18.74 -7.37 -2.27
C THR A 71 19.47 -8.69 -2.06
N GLY A 72 19.10 -9.74 -2.79
CA GLY A 72 19.56 -11.11 -2.53
C GLY A 72 18.80 -11.83 -1.40
N LEU A 73 17.86 -11.15 -0.72
CA LEU A 73 17.03 -11.73 0.33
C LEU A 73 15.56 -11.77 -0.11
N LYS A 74 14.90 -12.91 0.09
CA LYS A 74 13.51 -13.11 -0.33
C LYS A 74 12.55 -13.05 0.86
N PRO A 75 11.58 -12.10 0.88
CA PRO A 75 10.49 -12.11 1.85
C PRO A 75 9.72 -13.43 1.81
N SER A 76 9.42 -13.99 2.98
CA SER A 76 8.58 -15.18 3.07
C SER A 76 7.09 -14.81 3.02
N ILE A 77 6.32 -15.54 2.21
CA ILE A 77 4.86 -15.41 2.19
C ILE A 77 4.26 -16.34 3.24
N ILE A 78 3.50 -15.76 4.18
CA ILE A 78 2.90 -16.47 5.30
C ILE A 78 1.39 -16.25 5.30
N SER A 79 0.64 -17.20 5.88
CA SER A 79 -0.82 -17.13 5.97
C SER A 79 -1.36 -17.05 7.39
N LYS A 80 -0.48 -16.96 8.38
CA LYS A 80 -0.82 -16.83 9.79
C LYS A 80 0.12 -15.81 10.39
N ALA A 81 -0.42 -14.88 11.17
CA ALA A 81 0.40 -13.94 11.91
C ALA A 81 1.30 -14.69 12.90
N SER A 82 2.58 -14.36 12.88
CA SER A 82 3.57 -14.72 13.89
C SER A 82 4.08 -13.45 14.56
N THR A 83 4.75 -13.59 15.70
CA THR A 83 5.41 -12.43 16.33
C THR A 83 6.49 -11.88 15.41
N ALA A 84 6.43 -10.60 15.09
CA ALA A 84 7.39 -9.93 14.20
C ALA A 84 7.38 -8.42 14.47
N SER A 85 8.55 -7.77 14.38
CA SER A 85 8.61 -6.31 14.50
C SER A 85 7.92 -5.61 13.32
N SER A 86 8.14 -6.11 12.11
CA SER A 86 7.58 -5.54 10.87
C SER A 86 7.07 -6.62 9.92
N VAL A 87 5.95 -6.35 9.26
CA VAL A 87 5.33 -7.26 8.27
C VAL A 87 4.61 -6.45 7.17
N ILE A 88 4.49 -7.00 5.97
CA ILE A 88 3.53 -6.48 4.98
C ILE A 88 2.24 -7.28 5.11
N ILE A 89 1.09 -6.63 5.20
CA ILE A 89 -0.22 -7.30 5.17
C ILE A 89 -0.93 -6.88 3.90
N ALA A 90 -1.29 -7.84 3.04
CA ALA A 90 -2.00 -7.55 1.80
C ALA A 90 -3.29 -8.36 1.70
N GLY A 91 -4.37 -7.72 1.25
CA GLY A 91 -5.62 -8.42 1.02
C GLY A 91 -6.72 -7.60 0.37
N THR A 92 -7.76 -8.30 -0.07
CA THR A 92 -8.99 -7.70 -0.58
C THR A 92 -10.01 -7.53 0.56
N ILE A 93 -10.67 -6.37 0.59
CA ILE A 93 -11.74 -6.08 1.56
C ILE A 93 -12.86 -7.12 1.44
N GLY A 94 -13.27 -7.72 2.55
CA GLY A 94 -14.27 -8.80 2.59
C GLY A 94 -13.77 -10.17 2.12
N GLY A 95 -12.54 -10.27 1.58
CA GLY A 95 -11.88 -11.51 1.17
C GLY A 95 -10.74 -11.95 2.08
N ASN A 96 -10.35 -11.10 3.04
CA ASN A 96 -9.19 -11.30 3.90
C ASN A 96 -9.52 -10.98 5.37
N ALA A 97 -9.50 -12.01 6.22
CA ALA A 97 -9.94 -11.88 7.60
C ALA A 97 -9.06 -10.93 8.45
N ILE A 98 -7.81 -10.70 8.05
CA ILE A 98 -6.90 -9.78 8.75
C ILE A 98 -7.24 -8.34 8.39
N ILE A 99 -7.44 -8.05 7.10
CA ILE A 99 -7.90 -6.73 6.62
C ILE A 99 -9.24 -6.38 7.26
N ASP A 100 -10.20 -7.32 7.29
CA ASP A 100 -11.51 -7.08 7.88
C ASP A 100 -11.44 -6.80 9.39
N LYS A 101 -10.53 -7.45 10.12
CA LYS A 101 -10.26 -7.14 11.54
C LYS A 101 -9.67 -5.75 11.73
N LEU A 102 -8.75 -5.33 10.86
CA LEU A 102 -8.20 -3.98 10.91
C LEU A 102 -9.27 -2.92 10.68
N ILE A 103 -10.19 -3.16 9.75
CA ILE A 103 -11.34 -2.30 9.50
C ILE A 103 -12.28 -2.28 10.71
N ALA A 104 -12.66 -3.45 11.23
CA ALA A 104 -13.57 -3.58 12.36
C ALA A 104 -13.02 -2.95 13.65
N SER A 105 -11.70 -2.97 13.84
CA SER A 105 -11.01 -2.32 14.96
C SER A 105 -10.77 -0.82 14.77
N GLY A 106 -11.18 -0.25 13.62
CA GLY A 106 -11.02 1.18 13.31
C GLY A 106 -9.58 1.59 12.96
N LYS A 107 -8.65 0.63 12.83
CA LYS A 107 -7.24 0.90 12.49
C LYS A 107 -7.03 1.17 11.01
N LEU A 108 -7.93 0.68 10.15
CA LEU A 108 -7.90 0.90 8.71
C LEU A 108 -9.25 1.47 8.25
N SER A 109 -9.23 2.68 7.70
CA SER A 109 -10.42 3.29 7.10
C SER A 109 -10.46 3.01 5.60
N VAL A 110 -11.54 2.38 5.13
CA VAL A 110 -11.74 2.03 3.70
C VAL A 110 -13.04 2.61 3.13
N THR A 111 -13.78 3.39 3.91
CA THR A 111 -15.12 3.89 3.56
C THR A 111 -15.13 4.67 2.24
N ALA A 112 -14.03 5.37 1.94
CA ALA A 112 -13.87 6.18 0.73
C ALA A 112 -13.69 5.39 -0.57
N PHE A 113 -13.42 4.07 -0.52
CA PHE A 113 -13.11 3.30 -1.74
C PHE A 113 -13.56 1.83 -1.73
N LYS A 114 -14.10 1.30 -0.63
CA LYS A 114 -14.40 -0.14 -0.49
C LYS A 114 -15.27 -0.77 -1.58
N ASN A 115 -16.12 0.02 -2.24
CA ASN A 115 -17.04 -0.44 -3.29
C ASN A 115 -16.63 0.08 -4.69
N ASP A 116 -15.47 0.71 -4.79
CA ASP A 116 -14.99 1.29 -6.03
C ASP A 116 -14.27 0.24 -6.88
N TRP A 117 -14.18 0.51 -8.18
CA TRP A 117 -13.49 -0.36 -9.13
C TRP A 117 -11.97 -0.20 -9.03
N GLU A 118 -11.27 -1.31 -8.76
CA GLU A 118 -9.81 -1.42 -8.84
C GLU A 118 -9.02 -0.39 -8.01
N ARG A 119 -9.51 -0.06 -6.81
CA ARG A 119 -8.81 0.85 -5.89
C ARG A 119 -8.07 0.10 -4.81
N TYR A 120 -7.03 0.73 -4.27
CA TYR A 120 -6.29 0.22 -3.13
C TYR A 120 -5.85 1.33 -2.20
N ALA A 121 -5.54 0.99 -0.95
CA ALA A 121 -4.84 1.86 -0.02
C ALA A 121 -3.52 1.22 0.40
N ILE A 122 -2.49 2.04 0.61
CA ILE A 122 -1.21 1.65 1.21
C ILE A 122 -1.02 2.53 2.44
N GLN A 123 -0.91 1.91 3.62
CA GLN A 123 -0.79 2.63 4.88
C GLN A 123 0.16 1.91 5.83
N VAL A 124 0.92 2.67 6.62
CA VAL A 124 1.68 2.10 7.75
C VAL A 124 0.82 2.17 9.01
N ILE A 125 0.59 1.01 9.62
CA ILE A 125 -0.22 0.86 10.84
C ILE A 125 0.66 0.28 11.94
N GLU A 126 0.72 0.99 13.07
CA GLU A 126 1.35 0.50 14.29
C GLU A 126 0.42 -0.47 15.03
N ASN A 127 1.00 -1.50 15.63
CA ASN A 127 0.32 -2.54 16.38
C ASN A 127 -0.91 -3.12 15.65
N PRO A 128 -0.82 -3.53 14.37
CA PRO A 128 -1.98 -3.91 13.55
C PRO A 128 -2.79 -5.04 14.21
N VAL A 129 -2.09 -6.10 14.62
CA VAL A 129 -2.63 -7.26 15.34
C VAL A 129 -1.66 -7.63 16.47
N LYS A 130 -2.13 -8.42 17.44
CA LYS A 130 -1.31 -8.84 18.58
C LYS A 130 -0.03 -9.54 18.11
N GLY A 131 1.12 -9.10 18.61
CA GLY A 131 2.44 -9.67 18.31
C GLY A 131 3.13 -9.07 17.10
N ILE A 132 2.50 -8.13 16.39
CA ILE A 132 3.14 -7.38 15.30
C ILE A 132 3.27 -5.92 15.73
N ASP A 133 4.48 -5.37 15.74
CA ASP A 133 4.71 -3.99 16.19
C ASP A 133 4.32 -2.99 15.11
N LYS A 134 4.61 -3.28 13.83
CA LYS A 134 4.33 -2.41 12.69
C LYS A 134 3.95 -3.21 11.45
N ALA A 135 3.00 -2.71 10.65
CA ALA A 135 2.76 -3.25 9.31
C ALA A 135 2.57 -2.18 8.25
N LEU A 136 3.09 -2.47 7.06
CA LEU A 136 2.65 -1.82 5.83
C LEU A 136 1.46 -2.63 5.30
N VAL A 137 0.28 -2.00 5.31
CA VAL A 137 -1.00 -2.63 4.96
C VAL A 137 -1.43 -2.18 3.57
N ILE A 138 -1.72 -3.16 2.72
CA ILE A 138 -2.29 -2.99 1.38
C ILE A 138 -3.69 -3.57 1.38
N ALA A 139 -4.69 -2.70 1.20
CA ALA A 139 -6.10 -3.11 1.16
C ALA A 139 -6.72 -2.71 -0.18
N GLY A 140 -7.17 -3.69 -0.95
CA GLY A 140 -7.86 -3.46 -2.22
C GLY A 140 -9.38 -3.52 -2.10
N SER A 141 -10.11 -2.71 -2.87
CA SER A 141 -11.57 -2.79 -3.00
C SER A 141 -12.02 -4.06 -3.71
N ASP A 142 -11.17 -4.58 -4.61
CA ASP A 142 -11.35 -5.85 -5.29
C ASP A 142 -9.99 -6.54 -5.49
N ARG A 143 -10.03 -7.77 -6.03
CA ARG A 143 -8.85 -8.61 -6.27
C ARG A 143 -7.76 -7.92 -7.11
N ARG A 144 -8.14 -7.08 -8.09
CA ARG A 144 -7.19 -6.37 -8.95
C ARG A 144 -6.66 -5.14 -8.26
N GLY A 145 -7.50 -4.42 -7.50
CA GLY A 145 -7.07 -3.35 -6.61
C GLY A 145 -5.94 -3.82 -5.68
N THR A 146 -6.12 -4.95 -4.99
CA THR A 146 -5.08 -5.50 -4.11
C THR A 146 -3.80 -5.83 -4.88
N ALA A 147 -3.90 -6.49 -6.03
CA ALA A 147 -2.74 -6.81 -6.86
C ALA A 147 -2.00 -5.55 -7.34
N TYR A 148 -2.72 -4.52 -7.79
CA TYR A 148 -2.12 -3.24 -8.18
C TYR A 148 -1.43 -2.54 -7.01
N GLY A 149 -1.98 -2.63 -5.80
CA GLY A 149 -1.33 -2.08 -4.60
C GLY A 149 -0.02 -2.78 -4.25
N ILE A 150 0.05 -4.10 -4.43
CA ILE A 150 1.29 -4.87 -4.26
C ILE A 150 2.32 -4.48 -5.32
N LEU A 151 1.93 -4.43 -6.60
CA LEU A 151 2.82 -4.05 -7.69
C LEU A 151 3.26 -2.58 -7.63
N GLU A 152 2.44 -1.71 -7.03
CA GLU A 152 2.83 -0.33 -6.74
C GLU A 152 3.99 -0.28 -5.73
N LEU A 153 4.07 -1.23 -4.79
CA LEU A 153 5.26 -1.34 -3.94
C LEU A 153 6.51 -1.72 -4.74
N SER A 154 6.41 -2.68 -5.67
CA SER A 154 7.51 -3.01 -6.60
C SER A 154 8.00 -1.75 -7.33
N ARG A 155 7.07 -0.94 -7.83
CA ARG A 155 7.39 0.34 -8.48
C ARG A 155 8.08 1.32 -7.52
N LYS A 156 7.58 1.45 -6.29
CA LYS A 156 8.16 2.35 -5.26
C LYS A 156 9.55 1.94 -4.81
N ILE A 157 9.90 0.65 -4.85
CA ILE A 157 11.25 0.17 -4.54
C ILE A 157 12.21 0.25 -5.75
N GLY A 158 11.72 0.70 -6.92
CA GLY A 158 12.52 0.97 -8.11
C GLY A 158 12.44 -0.09 -9.20
N VAL A 159 11.50 -1.04 -9.12
CA VAL A 159 11.29 -2.02 -10.19
C VAL A 159 10.42 -1.44 -11.28
N SER A 160 10.95 -1.44 -12.51
CA SER A 160 10.20 -1.00 -13.68
C SER A 160 9.19 -2.08 -14.12
N PRO A 161 7.97 -1.71 -14.55
CA PRO A 161 7.08 -2.64 -15.25
C PRO A 161 7.69 -3.26 -16.52
N TRP A 162 8.79 -2.68 -17.01
CA TRP A 162 9.53 -3.13 -18.19
C TRP A 162 10.77 -3.96 -17.84
N GLU A 163 10.93 -4.43 -16.59
CA GLU A 163 12.10 -5.19 -16.15
C GLU A 163 12.38 -6.38 -17.07
N TRP A 164 11.39 -7.24 -17.29
CA TRP A 164 11.52 -8.37 -18.19
C TRP A 164 11.25 -8.03 -19.66
N TRP A 165 10.34 -7.09 -19.93
CA TRP A 165 9.91 -6.78 -21.30
C TRP A 165 10.89 -5.90 -22.09
N ALA A 166 11.78 -5.17 -21.42
CA ALA A 166 12.77 -4.30 -22.05
C ALA A 166 14.12 -4.30 -21.29
N ASP A 167 14.43 -5.40 -20.61
CA ASP A 167 15.69 -5.65 -19.89
C ASP A 167 16.09 -4.55 -18.88
N VAL A 168 15.10 -3.88 -18.28
CA VAL A 168 15.35 -2.82 -17.30
C VAL A 168 15.75 -3.43 -15.96
N THR A 169 17.06 -3.49 -15.69
CA THR A 169 17.58 -4.09 -14.45
C THR A 169 17.42 -3.14 -13.26
N PRO A 170 16.79 -3.56 -12.14
CA PRO A 170 16.72 -2.75 -10.94
C PRO A 170 18.09 -2.64 -10.24
N GLU A 171 18.35 -1.48 -9.63
CA GLU A 171 19.58 -1.22 -8.88
C GLU A 171 19.69 -2.15 -7.67
N LYS A 172 20.85 -2.79 -7.48
CA LYS A 172 21.10 -3.67 -6.32
C LYS A 172 21.30 -2.84 -5.05
N ARG A 173 20.70 -3.27 -3.93
CA ARG A 173 20.80 -2.59 -2.63
C ARG A 173 20.88 -3.60 -1.49
N LYS A 174 21.78 -3.39 -0.53
CA LYS A 174 21.89 -4.27 0.66
C LYS A 174 20.77 -4.05 1.66
N GLU A 175 20.31 -2.80 1.77
CA GLU A 175 19.17 -2.42 2.59
C GLU A 175 18.07 -1.90 1.67
N LEU A 176 16.81 -2.17 2.03
CA LEU A 176 15.68 -1.75 1.23
C LEU A 176 14.61 -1.16 2.12
N LYS A 177 14.34 0.13 1.92
CA LYS A 177 13.29 0.89 2.57
C LYS A 177 12.35 1.46 1.52
N VAL A 178 11.08 1.58 1.87
CA VAL A 178 10.07 2.23 1.04
C VAL A 178 9.47 3.40 1.80
N THR A 179 9.44 4.57 1.15
CA THR A 179 8.70 5.73 1.65
C THR A 179 7.22 5.54 1.33
N VAL A 180 6.42 5.46 2.38
CA VAL A 180 4.98 5.26 2.32
C VAL A 180 4.28 6.53 2.76
N GLU A 181 3.51 7.09 1.86
CA GLU A 181 2.50 8.08 2.17
C GLU A 181 1.18 7.33 2.35
N ASN A 182 0.47 7.60 3.43
CA ASN A 182 -0.86 7.02 3.66
C ASN A 182 -1.81 7.48 2.56
N THR A 183 -1.98 6.65 1.53
CA THR A 183 -2.62 7.05 0.28
C THR A 183 -3.66 6.03 -0.13
N VAL A 184 -4.69 6.54 -0.80
CA VAL A 184 -5.68 5.74 -1.52
C VAL A 184 -5.48 6.02 -3.01
N SER A 185 -5.37 4.97 -3.81
CA SER A 185 -5.20 5.09 -5.25
C SER A 185 -6.36 5.88 -5.86
N LYS A 186 -6.09 6.59 -6.96
CA LYS A 186 -7.15 7.20 -7.75
C LYS A 186 -7.98 6.10 -8.42
N SER A 187 -9.28 6.34 -8.57
CA SER A 187 -10.10 5.48 -9.43
C SER A 187 -9.57 5.53 -10.86
N PRO A 188 -9.55 4.40 -11.59
CA PRO A 188 -9.22 4.43 -12.99
C PRO A 188 -10.31 5.21 -13.75
N SER A 189 -9.89 6.17 -14.59
CA SER A 189 -10.83 6.95 -15.42
C SER A 189 -11.52 6.10 -16.49
N VAL A 190 -10.93 4.97 -16.87
CA VAL A 190 -11.47 4.00 -17.83
C VAL A 190 -11.53 2.62 -17.18
N LYS A 191 -12.70 2.00 -17.17
CA LYS A 191 -12.96 0.74 -16.46
C LYS A 191 -12.13 -0.44 -16.97
N TYR A 192 -12.00 -0.57 -18.29
CA TYR A 192 -11.24 -1.64 -18.94
C TYR A 192 -10.08 -1.04 -19.72
N ARG A 193 -8.86 -1.46 -19.40
CA ARG A 193 -7.61 -0.98 -19.98
C ARG A 193 -6.81 -2.20 -20.40
N GLY A 194 -6.34 -2.23 -21.64
CA GLY A 194 -5.66 -3.40 -22.18
C GLY A 194 -4.94 -3.08 -23.47
N ILE A 195 -4.21 -4.08 -23.95
CA ILE A 195 -3.51 -4.08 -25.23
C ILE A 195 -4.05 -5.23 -26.07
N PHE A 196 -3.99 -5.08 -27.39
CA PHE A 196 -4.30 -6.16 -28.32
C PHE A 196 -2.99 -6.52 -29.03
N LEU A 197 -2.50 -7.74 -28.77
CA LEU A 197 -1.37 -8.31 -29.50
C LEU A 197 -1.94 -8.88 -30.79
N ASN A 198 -1.49 -8.36 -31.94
CA ASN A 198 -1.93 -8.73 -33.27
C ASN A 198 -0.77 -8.59 -34.26
N ASP A 199 -0.89 -9.25 -35.41
CA ASP A 199 0.11 -9.27 -36.48
C ASP A 199 1.48 -9.83 -36.02
N GLU A 200 1.44 -10.82 -35.11
CA GLU A 200 2.58 -11.48 -34.49
C GLU A 200 3.37 -12.39 -35.44
N ASP A 201 2.80 -12.71 -36.62
CA ASP A 201 3.25 -13.77 -37.52
C ASP A 201 4.72 -13.67 -37.95
N TRP A 202 5.24 -12.46 -38.19
CA TRP A 202 6.63 -12.28 -38.65
C TRP A 202 7.62 -12.01 -37.51
N ALA A 203 7.15 -11.71 -36.30
CA ALA A 203 8.00 -11.36 -35.16
C ALA A 203 8.15 -12.51 -34.14
N TYR A 204 7.13 -13.37 -33.98
CA TYR A 204 7.14 -14.48 -33.01
C TYR A 204 7.30 -15.87 -33.67
N ASN A 205 6.97 -16.02 -34.96
CA ASN A 205 7.14 -17.28 -35.68
C ASN A 205 8.45 -17.30 -36.50
N VAL A 206 9.59 -17.22 -35.83
CA VAL A 206 10.84 -17.74 -36.41
C VAL A 206 10.98 -19.21 -36.05
N GLY A 207 10.27 -20.06 -36.80
CA GLY A 207 10.60 -21.48 -36.87
C GLY A 207 12.01 -21.67 -37.48
N PRO A 208 12.68 -22.81 -37.24
CA PRO A 208 13.99 -23.06 -37.83
C PRO A 208 13.88 -23.08 -39.36
N LEU A 209 14.73 -22.28 -40.02
CA LEU A 209 14.97 -22.35 -41.47
C LEU A 209 15.51 -23.73 -41.88
#